data_AF-A0A0A7KLU6-F1
#
_entry.id   AF-A0A0A7KLU6-F1
#
_cell.length_a   1.000
_cell.length_b   1.000
_cell.length_c   1.000
_cell.angle_alpha   90.00
_cell.angle_beta   90.00
_cell.angle_gamma   90.00
#
_symmetry.space_group_name_H-M   'P 1'
#
loop_
_entity.id
_entity.type
_entity.pdbx_description
1 polymer ?
#
loop_
_entity_poly.entity_id
_entity_poly.type
_entity_poly.pdbx_seq_one_letter_code
_entity_poly.pdbx_strand_id
1 'polypeptide(L)'
;MRLRPAPTLLAAAALCALGACRRDTQAGHSEDLVAKVLFTATGSYDAQADQKERRPGTLRLAVWNNKPPLPVQKIVLYYDSEVRPRAWFMNLSGAQFTAQALAGQGAAQVQTPQGQGWRPAQGTRLEDVLILPTGQGSMNILTRAYVTQREPELLGAFEVR
;
A
#
# COMPACT_ATOMS: atom_id res chain seq x y z
N MET A 1 1.14 -59.98 -58.81
CA MET A 1 2.05 -59.03 -59.49
C MET A 1 2.47 -57.98 -58.46
N ARG A 2 3.79 -57.92 -58.21
CA ARG A 2 4.68 -56.84 -57.69
C ARG A 2 4.27 -55.93 -56.51
N LEU A 3 5.16 -55.98 -55.49
CA LEU A 3 5.36 -55.14 -54.32
C LEU A 3 6.02 -53.76 -54.61
N ARG A 4 5.90 -52.86 -53.60
CA ARG A 4 6.84 -51.83 -53.07
C ARG A 4 6.37 -50.35 -53.22
N PRO A 5 6.89 -49.38 -52.42
CA PRO A 5 6.94 -49.27 -50.95
C PRO A 5 6.60 -47.83 -50.42
N ALA A 6 6.59 -47.64 -49.09
CA ALA A 6 6.38 -46.39 -48.33
C ALA A 6 7.56 -45.38 -48.42
N PRO A 7 7.42 -44.11 -47.95
CA PRO A 7 7.72 -43.74 -46.54
C PRO A 7 6.81 -42.61 -45.95
N THR A 8 6.36 -42.67 -44.69
CA THR A 8 6.98 -42.15 -43.44
C THR A 8 7.12 -40.61 -43.33
N LEU A 9 6.20 -39.97 -42.58
CA LEU A 9 6.37 -38.72 -41.80
C LEU A 9 5.32 -38.82 -40.66
N LEU A 10 5.60 -39.16 -39.40
CA LEU A 10 6.55 -38.64 -38.40
C LEU A 10 6.25 -37.18 -37.99
N ALA A 11 5.48 -37.03 -36.90
CA ALA A 11 5.52 -35.98 -35.86
C ALA A 11 4.13 -35.89 -35.18
N ALA A 12 3.84 -36.74 -34.20
CA ALA A 12 4.21 -36.59 -32.78
C ALA A 12 3.59 -35.34 -32.12
N ALA A 13 2.63 -35.65 -31.25
CA ALA A 13 2.05 -34.84 -30.19
C ALA A 13 3.00 -33.82 -29.55
N ALA A 14 2.56 -32.58 -29.50
CA ALA A 14 2.93 -31.62 -28.46
C ALA A 14 1.65 -30.88 -28.04
N LEU A 15 0.84 -31.58 -27.25
CA LEU A 15 -0.16 -31.00 -26.37
C LEU A 15 0.51 -30.08 -25.34
N CYS A 16 -0.22 -29.04 -24.93
CA CYS A 16 -0.16 -28.42 -23.61
C CYS A 16 1.14 -27.71 -23.18
N ALA A 17 1.32 -26.43 -23.54
CA ALA A 17 2.14 -25.50 -22.73
C ALA A 17 1.99 -23.98 -23.03
N LEU A 18 0.88 -23.51 -23.61
CA LEU A 18 0.63 -22.04 -23.68
C LEU A 18 -0.30 -21.59 -22.54
N GLY A 19 0.05 -22.02 -21.32
CA GLY A 19 -0.40 -21.44 -20.07
C GLY A 19 0.84 -21.08 -19.25
N ALA A 20 0.90 -19.83 -18.77
CA ALA A 20 2.04 -19.16 -18.12
C ALA A 20 3.11 -18.67 -19.14
N CYS A 21 3.40 -17.38 -19.28
CA CYS A 21 3.71 -16.44 -18.22
C CYS A 21 3.00 -15.08 -18.38
N ARG A 22 1.83 -14.91 -17.76
CA ARG A 22 1.56 -13.60 -17.15
C ARG A 22 2.32 -13.61 -15.83
N ARG A 23 3.54 -13.06 -15.83
CA ARG A 23 4.20 -12.69 -14.57
C ARG A 23 3.23 -11.79 -13.82
N ASP A 24 2.98 -12.12 -12.56
CA ASP A 24 2.19 -11.35 -11.62
C ASP A 24 2.60 -9.87 -11.64
N THR A 25 1.87 -9.06 -12.42
CA THR A 25 2.02 -7.60 -12.42
C THR A 25 1.54 -6.99 -11.11
N GLN A 26 0.78 -7.74 -10.29
CA GLN A 26 0.28 -7.26 -9.01
C GLN A 26 1.37 -7.02 -7.95
N ALA A 27 2.46 -7.81 -7.96
CA ALA A 27 3.55 -7.62 -6.99
C ALA A 27 4.27 -6.26 -7.19
N GLY A 28 4.58 -5.91 -8.45
CA GLY A 28 5.24 -4.64 -8.77
C GLY A 28 4.36 -3.40 -8.54
N HIS A 29 3.04 -3.52 -8.72
CA HIS A 29 2.11 -2.41 -8.47
C HIS A 29 1.95 -2.10 -6.98
N SER A 30 1.93 -3.12 -6.11
CA SER A 30 1.87 -2.92 -4.66
C SER A 30 3.18 -2.33 -4.12
N GLU A 31 4.34 -2.79 -4.62
CA GLU A 31 5.64 -2.25 -4.23
C GLU A 31 5.81 -0.77 -4.61
N ASP A 32 5.39 -0.38 -5.82
CA ASP A 32 5.36 1.03 -6.24
C ASP A 32 4.39 1.87 -5.38
N LEU A 33 3.24 1.32 -5.01
CA LEU A 33 2.28 1.99 -4.13
C LEU A 33 2.86 2.25 -2.74
N VAL A 34 3.49 1.23 -2.13
CA VAL A 34 4.15 1.35 -0.82
C VAL A 34 5.26 2.40 -0.87
N ALA A 35 6.08 2.39 -1.93
CA ALA A 35 7.13 3.38 -2.12
C ALA A 35 6.55 4.79 -2.21
N LYS A 36 5.48 5.01 -2.99
CA LYS A 36 4.81 6.32 -3.10
C LYS A 36 4.22 6.80 -1.79
N VAL A 37 3.62 5.91 -0.99
CA VAL A 37 3.11 6.27 0.35
C VAL A 37 4.25 6.76 1.23
N LEU A 38 5.36 6.02 1.29
CA LEU A 38 6.52 6.39 2.10
C LEU A 38 7.19 7.67 1.61
N PHE A 39 7.35 7.85 0.29
CA PHE A 39 7.89 9.08 -0.28
C PHE A 39 7.00 10.30 -0.01
N THR A 40 5.68 10.11 -0.04
CA THR A 40 4.72 11.16 0.35
C THR A 40 4.85 11.50 1.83
N ALA A 41 4.83 10.48 2.70
CA ALA A 41 4.95 10.65 4.15
C ALA A 41 6.25 11.34 4.56
N THR A 42 7.37 10.99 3.91
CA THR A 42 8.71 11.52 4.20
C THR A 42 9.03 12.84 3.52
N GLY A 43 8.16 13.33 2.64
CA GLY A 43 8.21 14.70 2.10
C GLY A 43 8.82 14.86 0.72
N SER A 44 9.02 13.76 -0.02
CA SER A 44 9.53 13.83 -1.40
C SER A 44 8.62 14.62 -2.34
N TYR A 45 7.33 14.76 -2.01
CA TYR A 45 6.32 15.45 -2.83
C TYR A 45 5.83 16.77 -2.21
N ASP A 46 6.45 17.28 -1.14
CA ASP A 46 6.00 18.48 -0.41
C ASP A 46 6.02 19.78 -1.22
N ALA A 47 6.89 19.84 -2.23
CA ALA A 47 6.92 20.96 -3.17
C ALA A 47 5.62 21.04 -4.01
N GLN A 48 4.92 19.92 -4.16
CA GLN A 48 3.70 19.77 -4.96
C GLN A 48 2.43 19.85 -4.11
N ALA A 49 2.54 20.04 -2.78
CA ALA A 49 1.38 20.15 -1.90
C ALA A 49 0.61 21.43 -2.20
N ASP A 50 -0.71 21.32 -2.34
CA ASP A 50 -1.62 22.43 -2.56
C ASP A 50 -1.68 23.35 -1.34
N GLN A 51 -1.55 22.78 -0.14
CA GLN A 51 -1.53 23.51 1.13
C GLN A 51 -0.50 22.94 2.09
N LYS A 52 0.14 23.84 2.85
CA LYS A 52 1.04 23.51 3.95
C LYS A 52 0.74 24.41 5.13
N GLU A 53 0.58 23.83 6.30
CA GLU A 53 0.23 24.56 7.51
C GLU A 53 1.14 24.15 8.67
N ARG A 54 1.52 25.14 9.48
CA ARG A 54 2.16 24.92 10.78
C ARG A 54 1.08 24.87 11.85
N ARG A 55 0.99 23.76 12.57
CA ARG A 55 0.14 23.61 13.75
C ARG A 55 0.98 23.86 15.02
N PRO A 56 0.36 24.06 16.19
CA PRO A 56 1.09 24.27 17.45
C PRO A 56 2.15 23.18 17.69
N GLY A 57 3.32 23.59 18.19
CA GLY A 57 4.47 22.71 18.39
C GLY A 57 5.16 22.29 17.08
N THR A 58 5.59 21.03 17.04
CA THR A 58 6.31 20.40 15.91
C THR A 58 5.36 19.87 14.83
N LEU A 59 4.04 19.95 15.04
CA LEU A 59 3.07 19.39 14.12
C LEU A 59 2.97 20.23 12.83
N ARG A 60 2.93 19.54 11.70
CA ARG A 60 2.77 20.08 10.37
C ARG A 60 1.68 19.34 9.64
N LEU A 61 1.05 20.05 8.70
CA LEU A 61 0.02 19.53 7.82
C LEU A 61 0.39 19.83 6.38
N ALA A 62 0.23 18.85 5.49
CA ALA A 62 0.31 19.02 4.05
C ALA A 62 -0.91 18.39 3.37
N VAL A 63 -1.46 19.07 2.37
CA VAL A 63 -2.65 18.63 1.62
C VAL A 63 -2.33 18.56 0.14
N TRP A 64 -2.78 17.49 -0.50
CA TRP A 64 -2.88 17.38 -1.94
C TRP A 64 -4.33 17.06 -2.29
N ASN A 65 -4.97 17.88 -3.12
CA ASN A 65 -6.32 17.69 -3.64
C ASN A 65 -6.47 18.09 -5.12
N ASN A 66 -5.43 18.65 -5.74
CA ASN A 66 -5.40 18.94 -7.17
C ASN A 66 -4.66 17.83 -7.95
N LYS A 67 -3.40 17.55 -7.57
CA LYS A 67 -2.57 16.49 -8.20
C LYS A 67 -1.86 15.64 -7.14
N PRO A 68 -2.58 14.73 -6.46
CA PRO A 68 -1.97 13.87 -5.45
C PRO A 68 -0.90 12.93 -6.05
N PRO A 69 0.20 12.65 -5.32
CA PRO A 69 1.23 11.68 -5.73
C PRO A 69 0.77 10.21 -5.67
N LEU A 70 -0.38 9.95 -5.03
CA LEU A 70 -1.02 8.63 -4.95
C LEU A 70 -2.27 8.60 -5.86
N PRO A 71 -2.72 7.43 -6.34
CA PRO A 71 -3.97 7.29 -7.08
C PRO A 71 -5.20 7.42 -6.15
N VAL A 72 -5.38 8.63 -5.63
CA VAL A 72 -6.42 9.07 -4.69
C VAL A 72 -6.94 10.45 -5.12
N GLN A 73 -8.09 10.87 -4.62
CA GLN A 73 -8.61 12.22 -4.86
C GLN A 73 -8.00 13.24 -3.90
N LYS A 74 -7.71 12.84 -2.66
CA LYS A 74 -7.15 13.72 -1.64
C LYS A 74 -6.20 12.97 -0.71
N ILE A 75 -5.13 13.67 -0.32
CA ILE A 75 -4.22 13.29 0.76
C ILE A 75 -4.22 14.42 1.79
N VAL A 76 -4.40 14.06 3.06
CA VAL A 76 -4.07 14.93 4.20
C VAL A 76 -3.01 14.24 5.03
N LEU A 77 -1.81 14.81 5.08
CA LEU A 77 -0.69 14.29 5.86
C LEU A 77 -0.47 15.17 7.08
N TYR A 78 -0.53 14.57 8.26
CA TYR A 78 -0.06 15.16 9.50
C TYR A 78 1.27 14.51 9.88
N TYR A 79 2.26 15.32 10.25
CA TYR A 79 3.57 14.81 10.65
C TYR A 79 4.24 15.70 11.69
N ASP A 80 5.08 15.09 12.51
CA ASP A 80 5.99 15.82 13.40
C ASP A 80 7.25 16.23 12.61
N SER A 81 7.63 17.51 12.60
CA SER A 81 8.80 17.98 11.82
C SER A 81 10.13 17.41 12.29
N GLU A 82 10.27 17.04 13.57
CA GLU A 82 11.54 16.60 14.17
C GLU A 82 11.77 15.10 13.96
N VAL A 83 10.70 14.33 13.80
CA VAL A 83 10.76 12.87 13.66
C VAL A 83 9.90 12.35 12.50
N ARG A 84 9.75 13.16 11.45
CA ARG A 84 8.85 12.92 10.32
C ARG A 84 8.89 11.51 9.74
N PRO A 85 10.05 10.85 9.51
CA PRO A 85 10.05 9.49 8.96
C PRO A 85 9.35 8.46 9.85
N ARG A 86 9.23 8.73 11.16
CA ARG A 86 8.73 7.79 12.16
C ARG A 86 7.35 8.15 12.70
N ALA A 87 7.00 9.43 12.80
CA ALA A 87 5.73 9.88 13.38
C ALA A 87 4.92 10.71 12.38
N TRP A 88 4.00 10.01 11.71
CA TRP A 88 3.05 10.60 10.77
C TRP A 88 1.72 9.84 10.73
N PHE A 89 0.71 10.54 10.26
CA PHE A 89 -0.63 10.08 9.96
C PHE A 89 -1.02 10.59 8.57
N MET A 90 -1.55 9.71 7.73
CA MET A 90 -2.02 10.06 6.39
C MET A 90 -3.46 9.62 6.21
N ASN A 91 -4.35 10.57 5.95
CA ASN A 91 -5.71 10.30 5.51
C ASN A 91 -5.77 10.35 3.99
N LEU A 92 -6.39 9.32 3.41
CA LEU A 92 -6.64 9.19 1.98
C LEU A 92 -8.13 9.17 1.71
N SER A 93 -8.56 9.87 0.66
CA SER A 93 -9.95 9.85 0.17
C SER A 93 -10.00 9.58 -1.33
N GLY A 94 -11.01 8.84 -1.78
CA GLY A 94 -11.19 8.48 -3.19
C GLY A 94 -10.07 7.59 -3.74
N ALA A 95 -9.54 6.69 -2.92
CA ALA A 95 -8.50 5.75 -3.30
C ALA A 95 -8.99 4.75 -4.35
N GLN A 96 -8.16 4.53 -5.38
CA GLN A 96 -8.37 3.54 -6.43
C GLN A 96 -7.80 2.16 -6.06
N PHE A 97 -7.43 1.96 -4.79
CA PHE A 97 -6.89 0.73 -4.22
C PHE A 97 -7.50 0.48 -2.84
N THR A 98 -7.44 -0.77 -2.39
CA THR A 98 -7.97 -1.18 -1.08
C THR A 98 -6.89 -1.11 0.01
N ALA A 99 -7.32 -1.02 1.27
CA ALA A 99 -6.41 -1.11 2.41
C ALA A 99 -5.59 -2.42 2.41
N GLN A 100 -6.21 -3.55 2.01
CA GLN A 100 -5.53 -4.83 1.89
C GLN A 100 -4.45 -4.81 0.80
N ALA A 101 -4.71 -4.19 -0.36
CA ALA A 101 -3.74 -4.07 -1.44
C ALA A 101 -2.52 -3.23 -1.03
N LEU A 102 -2.73 -2.20 -0.20
CA LEU A 102 -1.65 -1.42 0.39
C LEU A 102 -0.90 -2.19 1.49
N ALA A 103 -1.63 -2.93 2.35
CA ALA A 103 -1.04 -3.71 3.43
C ALA A 103 -0.14 -4.84 2.92
N GLY A 104 -0.44 -5.34 1.72
CA GLY A 104 0.35 -6.36 1.03
C GLY A 104 0.02 -7.78 1.48
N GLN A 105 0.73 -8.74 0.88
CA GLN A 105 0.60 -10.14 1.22
C GLN A 105 1.11 -10.43 2.63
N GLY A 106 0.46 -11.35 3.33
CA GLY A 106 0.80 -11.69 4.72
C GLY A 106 0.35 -10.66 5.76
N ALA A 107 -0.38 -9.61 5.35
CA ALA A 107 -0.95 -8.67 6.29
C ALA A 107 -2.00 -9.33 7.19
N ALA A 108 -1.93 -9.03 8.49
CA ALA A 108 -2.90 -9.50 9.48
C ALA A 108 -4.10 -8.54 9.53
N GLN A 109 -5.31 -9.09 9.62
CA GLN A 109 -6.48 -8.30 9.99
C GLN A 109 -6.47 -8.04 11.50
N VAL A 110 -6.81 -6.82 11.89
CA VAL A 110 -6.89 -6.41 13.29
C VAL A 110 -8.22 -5.75 13.57
N GLN A 111 -8.76 -5.96 14.77
CA GLN A 111 -9.92 -5.23 15.26
C GLN A 111 -9.44 -4.07 16.12
N THR A 112 -9.97 -2.88 15.86
CA THR A 112 -9.68 -1.67 16.65
C THR A 112 -10.99 -1.05 17.17
N PRO A 113 -10.92 -0.12 18.15
CA PRO A 113 -12.07 0.70 18.52
C PRO A 113 -12.68 1.50 17.35
N GLN A 114 -11.88 1.79 16.32
CA GLN A 114 -12.31 2.54 15.13
C GLN A 114 -12.79 1.62 13.99
N GLY A 115 -12.84 0.30 14.21
CA GLY A 115 -13.25 -0.69 13.22
C GLY A 115 -12.15 -1.66 12.82
N GLN A 116 -12.43 -2.47 11.79
CA GLN A 116 -11.48 -3.44 11.27
C GLN A 116 -10.37 -2.75 10.46
N GLY A 117 -9.13 -3.21 10.64
CA GLY A 117 -7.95 -2.67 9.98
C GLY A 117 -6.98 -3.76 9.51
N TRP A 118 -5.84 -3.31 8.99
CA TRP A 118 -4.77 -4.17 8.51
C TRP A 118 -3.42 -3.77 9.11
N ARG A 119 -2.65 -4.79 9.49
CA ARG A 119 -1.25 -4.72 9.88
C ARG A 119 -0.39 -5.35 8.78
N PRO A 120 0.45 -4.57 8.09
CA PRO A 120 1.40 -5.13 7.13
C PRO A 120 2.33 -6.16 7.79
N ALA A 121 2.73 -7.17 7.02
CA ALA A 121 3.58 -8.25 7.53
C ALA A 121 4.92 -7.73 8.07
N GLN A 122 5.50 -8.47 9.02
CA GLN A 122 6.83 -8.19 9.54
C GLN A 122 7.89 -8.27 8.42
N GLY A 123 8.88 -7.39 8.44
CA GLY A 123 9.93 -7.29 7.42
C GLY A 123 9.52 -6.50 6.17
N THR A 124 8.27 -6.01 6.10
CA THR A 124 7.84 -5.11 5.02
C THR A 124 8.18 -3.66 5.34
N ARG A 125 8.25 -2.79 4.32
CA ARG A 125 8.54 -1.35 4.50
C ARG A 125 7.47 -0.60 5.29
N LEU A 126 6.29 -1.19 5.50
CA LEU A 126 5.19 -0.64 6.30
C LEU A 126 4.94 -1.45 7.58
N GLU A 127 5.91 -2.26 8.04
CA GLU A 127 5.73 -3.17 9.17
C GLU A 127 5.31 -2.48 10.48
N ASP A 128 5.52 -1.18 10.64
CA ASP A 128 5.13 -0.39 11.82
C ASP A 128 4.00 0.61 11.53
N VAL A 129 3.13 0.25 10.59
CA VAL A 129 1.95 1.03 10.22
C VAL A 129 0.65 0.26 10.48
N LEU A 130 -0.41 0.99 10.85
CA LEU A 130 -1.79 0.52 10.91
C LEU A 130 -2.58 1.17 9.78
N ILE A 131 -3.30 0.37 9.00
CA ILE A 131 -4.14 0.86 7.89
C ILE A 131 -5.61 0.61 8.25
N LEU A 132 -6.38 1.69 8.43
CA LEU A 132 -7.78 1.66 8.83
C LEU A 132 -8.67 2.18 7.71
N PRO A 133 -9.47 1.34 7.03
CA PRO A 133 -10.57 1.80 6.21
C PRO A 133 -11.53 2.68 7.02
N THR A 134 -11.89 3.84 6.49
CA THR A 134 -12.83 4.79 7.14
C THR A 134 -14.12 4.97 6.35
N GLY A 135 -14.24 4.29 5.21
CA GLY A 135 -15.39 4.35 4.31
C GLY A 135 -15.01 3.85 2.93
N GLN A 136 -15.94 3.92 1.99
CA GLN A 136 -15.67 3.53 0.61
C GLN A 136 -14.57 4.41 0.01
N GLY A 137 -13.47 3.78 -0.41
CA GLY A 137 -12.32 4.47 -0.99
C GLY A 137 -11.59 5.42 -0.03
N SER A 138 -11.82 5.32 1.29
CA SER A 138 -11.16 6.19 2.27
C SER A 138 -10.46 5.35 3.33
N MET A 139 -9.26 5.78 3.73
CA MET A 139 -8.49 5.09 4.76
C MET A 139 -7.53 6.03 5.50
N ASN A 140 -7.24 5.70 6.75
CA ASN A 140 -6.17 6.27 7.55
C ASN A 140 -4.98 5.32 7.55
N ILE A 141 -3.78 5.89 7.46
CA ILE A 141 -2.51 5.17 7.54
C ILE A 141 -1.72 5.82 8.68
N LEU A 142 -1.50 5.06 9.75
CA LEU A 142 -0.95 5.59 11.00
C LEU A 142 0.33 4.85 11.36
N THR A 143 1.39 5.59 11.66
CA THR A 143 2.59 5.00 12.27
C THR A 143 2.36 4.66 13.73
N ARG A 144 3.05 3.62 14.23
CA ARG A 144 3.07 3.29 15.67
C ARG A 144 3.45 4.49 16.54
N ALA A 145 4.43 5.31 16.10
CA ALA A 145 4.87 6.47 16.88
C ALA A 145 3.79 7.57 16.93
N TYR A 146 3.07 7.83 15.83
CA TYR A 146 1.93 8.76 15.85
C TYR A 146 0.84 8.25 16.81
N VAL A 147 0.48 6.97 16.69
CA VAL A 147 -0.53 6.33 17.54
C VAL A 147 -0.16 6.44 19.02
N THR A 148 1.10 6.16 19.37
CA THR A 148 1.62 6.27 20.76
C THR A 148 1.39 7.67 21.35
N GLN A 149 1.52 8.71 20.53
CA GLN A 149 1.47 10.10 20.99
C GLN A 149 0.06 10.71 20.96
N ARG A 150 -0.82 10.23 20.07
CA ARG A 150 -2.06 10.93 19.71
C ARG A 150 -3.32 10.08 19.83
N GLU A 151 -3.23 8.77 19.60
CA GLU A 151 -4.38 7.85 19.57
C GLU A 151 -4.02 6.55 20.31
N PRO A 152 -3.61 6.62 21.60
CA PRO A 152 -3.04 5.47 22.32
C PRO A 152 -3.99 4.28 22.43
N GLU A 153 -5.30 4.48 22.29
CA GLU A 153 -6.31 3.43 22.24
C GLU A 153 -6.14 2.46 21.05
N LEU A 154 -5.41 2.86 20.00
CA LEU A 154 -5.10 2.00 18.85
C LEU A 154 -3.84 1.15 19.06
N LEU A 155 -3.08 1.32 20.15
CA LEU A 155 -1.80 0.64 20.34
C LEU A 155 -1.93 -0.89 20.35
N GLY A 156 -3.02 -1.43 20.91
CA GLY A 156 -3.26 -2.88 20.94
C GLY A 156 -3.31 -3.52 19.54
N ALA A 157 -3.66 -2.75 18.51
CA ALA A 157 -3.66 -3.23 17.13
C ALA A 157 -2.25 -3.56 16.60
N PHE A 158 -1.18 -3.06 17.24
CA PHE A 158 0.21 -3.33 16.86
C PHE A 158 0.83 -4.55 17.55
N GLU A 159 0.10 -5.17 18.47
CA GLU A 159 0.54 -6.37 19.19
C GLU A 159 0.28 -7.66 18.40
N VAL A 160 -0.73 -7.63 17.54
CA VAL A 160 -1.08 -8.73 16.63
C VAL A 160 -0.03 -8.83 15.52
N ARG A 161 0.49 -10.04 15.29
CA ARG A 161 1.47 -10.37 14.24
C ARG A 161 1.00 -11.56 13.42
#